data_AF-A0A1I3CXX2-F1
#
_entry.id   AF-A0A1I3CXX2-F1
#
_cell.length_a   1.000
_cell.length_b   1.000
_cell.length_c   1.000
_cell.angle_alpha   90.00
_cell.angle_beta   90.00
_cell.angle_gamma   90.00
#
_symmetry.space_group_name_H-M   'P 1'
#
loop_
_entity.id
_entity.type
_entity.pdbx_description
1 polymer ?
#
loop_
_entity_poly.entity_id
_entity_poly.type
_entity_poly.pdbx_seq_one_letter_code
_entity_poly.pdbx_strand_id
1 'polypeptide(L)'
;MPHQDTIQLLRDAVTALQNNGSSATALCQTWRAQAALLSSLPPRFAEVAENFLGRLEAGSLFTEESCSFSQQDLLAQLHVWLDQAQLALSRTANT
;
A
#
# COMPACT_ATOMS: atom_id res chain seq x y z
N MET A 1 -17.17 -2.45 10.71
CA MET A 1 -15.76 -2.03 10.83
C MET A 1 -14.85 -2.56 9.70
N PRO A 2 -15.34 -3.04 8.54
CA PRO A 2 -14.52 -3.84 7.60
C PRO A 2 -13.31 -3.07 7.04
N HIS A 3 -13.42 -1.76 6.84
CA HIS A 3 -12.32 -0.95 6.30
C HIS A 3 -11.14 -0.79 7.27
N GLN A 4 -11.39 -0.79 8.59
CA GLN A 4 -10.33 -0.71 9.60
C GLN A 4 -9.45 -1.97 9.55
N ASP A 5 -10.11 -3.14 9.54
CA ASP A 5 -9.45 -4.45 9.40
C ASP A 5 -8.65 -4.54 8.09
N THR A 6 -9.22 -4.07 6.97
CA THR A 6 -8.51 -4.03 5.70
C THR A 6 -7.25 -3.16 5.74
N ILE A 7 -7.34 -1.96 6.34
CA ILE A 7 -6.18 -1.06 6.47
C ILE A 7 -5.09 -1.71 7.32
N GLN A 8 -5.45 -2.39 8.41
CA GLN A 8 -4.48 -3.12 9.24
C GLN A 8 -3.81 -4.25 8.46
N LEU A 9 -4.58 -5.02 7.70
CA LEU A 9 -4.07 -6.10 6.85
C LEU A 9 -3.05 -5.59 5.83
N LEU A 10 -3.32 -4.46 5.17
CA LEU A 10 -2.38 -3.85 4.23
C LEU A 10 -1.11 -3.36 4.94
N ARG A 11 -1.25 -2.82 6.16
CA ARG A 11 -0.12 -2.34 6.96
C ARG A 11 0.80 -3.48 7.39
N ASP A 12 0.23 -4.62 7.74
CA ASP A 12 0.96 -5.85 8.03
C ASP A 12 1.71 -6.36 6.80
N ALA A 13 1.06 -6.40 5.63
CA ALA A 13 1.70 -6.81 4.38
C ALA A 13 2.88 -5.91 3.97
N VAL A 14 2.79 -4.59 4.17
CA VAL A 14 3.91 -3.65 3.94
C VAL A 14 5.07 -3.95 4.90
N THR A 15 4.75 -4.19 6.17
CA THR A 15 5.74 -4.53 7.21
C THR A 15 6.41 -5.87 6.91
N ALA A 16 5.65 -6.87 6.45
CA ALA A 16 6.16 -8.17 6.09
C ALA A 16 7.14 -8.07 4.90
N LEU A 17 6.83 -7.25 3.89
CA LEU A 17 7.75 -6.97 2.79
C LEU A 17 9.03 -6.25 3.28
N GLN A 18 8.91 -5.27 4.18
CA GLN A 18 10.05 -4.56 4.76
C GLN A 18 11.02 -5.50 5.50
N ASN A 19 10.48 -6.49 6.19
CA ASN A 19 11.25 -7.50 6.92
C ASN A 19 11.72 -8.68 6.05
N ASN A 20 11.58 -8.60 4.72
CA ASN A 20 11.85 -9.68 3.78
C ASN A 20 11.03 -10.96 4.03
N GLY A 21 9.90 -10.85 4.74
CA GLY A 21 8.96 -11.95 4.98
C GLY A 21 7.91 -12.11 3.88
N SER A 22 7.89 -11.25 2.87
CA SER A 22 6.93 -11.27 1.75
C SER A 22 7.55 -10.69 0.48
N SER A 23 6.89 -10.86 -0.67
CA SER A 23 7.32 -10.29 -1.96
C SER A 23 6.48 -9.09 -2.38
N ALA A 24 7.06 -8.23 -3.22
CA ALA A 24 6.36 -7.06 -3.79
C ALA A 24 5.06 -7.48 -4.50
N THR A 25 5.11 -8.58 -5.25
CA THR A 25 3.94 -9.16 -5.93
C THR A 25 2.84 -9.58 -4.95
N ALA A 26 3.20 -10.21 -3.82
CA ALA A 26 2.22 -10.62 -2.81
C ALA A 26 1.52 -9.40 -2.16
N LEU A 27 2.26 -8.32 -1.90
CA LEU A 27 1.67 -7.06 -1.45
C LEU A 27 0.71 -6.48 -2.49
N CYS A 28 1.12 -6.42 -3.76
CA CYS A 28 0.28 -5.87 -4.85
C CYS A 28 -1.01 -6.68 -5.04
N GLN A 29 -0.93 -8.01 -4.99
CA GLN A 29 -2.10 -8.88 -5.05
C GLN A 29 -3.05 -8.64 -3.87
N THR A 30 -2.49 -8.57 -2.66
CA THR A 30 -3.26 -8.31 -1.45
C THR A 30 -3.98 -6.97 -1.53
N TRP A 31 -3.31 -5.95 -2.06
CA TRP A 31 -3.87 -4.62 -2.27
C TRP A 31 -5.02 -4.61 -3.28
N ARG A 32 -4.81 -5.20 -4.47
CA ARG A 32 -5.82 -5.27 -5.53
C ARG A 32 -7.04 -6.10 -5.13
N ALA A 33 -6.90 -7.04 -4.21
CA ALA A 33 -8.03 -7.77 -3.63
C ALA A 33 -8.97 -6.85 -2.82
N GLN A 34 -8.48 -5.70 -2.32
CA GLN A 34 -9.25 -4.75 -1.53
C GLN A 34 -10.01 -3.72 -2.37
N ALA A 35 -10.67 -4.16 -3.45
CA ALA A 35 -11.44 -3.29 -4.33
C ALA A 35 -12.51 -2.49 -3.57
N ALA A 36 -13.17 -3.10 -2.57
CA ALA A 36 -14.18 -2.43 -1.76
C ALA A 36 -13.63 -1.25 -0.93
N LEU A 37 -12.38 -1.37 -0.44
CA LEU A 37 -11.69 -0.27 0.25
C LEU A 37 -11.41 0.87 -0.73
N LEU A 38 -10.85 0.54 -1.90
CA LEU A 38 -10.49 1.51 -2.93
C LEU A 38 -11.72 2.24 -3.48
N SER A 39 -12.85 1.55 -3.66
CA SER A 39 -14.11 2.16 -4.07
C SER A 39 -14.71 3.12 -3.03
N SER A 40 -14.37 2.95 -1.74
CA SER A 40 -14.81 3.85 -0.68
C SER A 40 -13.92 5.10 -0.54
N LEU A 41 -12.75 5.09 -1.19
CA LEU A 41 -11.81 6.21 -1.20
C LEU A 41 -12.03 7.09 -2.44
N PRO A 42 -11.62 8.37 -2.40
CA PRO A 42 -11.62 9.22 -3.59
C PRO A 42 -10.73 8.62 -4.70
N PRO A 43 -11.07 8.78 -6.00
CA PRO A 43 -10.37 8.09 -7.11
C PRO A 43 -8.87 8.39 -7.16
N ARG A 44 -8.46 9.60 -6.79
CA ARG A 44 -7.05 10.01 -6.67
C ARG A 44 -6.22 9.09 -5.76
N PHE A 45 -6.83 8.49 -4.73
CA PHE A 45 -6.11 7.58 -3.83
C PHE A 45 -5.74 6.29 -4.55
N ALA A 46 -6.65 5.74 -5.36
CA ALA A 46 -6.39 4.53 -6.14
C ALA A 46 -5.27 4.75 -7.16
N GLU A 47 -5.25 5.90 -7.83
CA GLU A 47 -4.17 6.26 -8.78
C GLU A 47 -2.80 6.33 -8.08
N VAL A 48 -2.74 7.01 -6.93
CA VAL A 48 -1.51 7.12 -6.15
C VAL A 48 -1.06 5.75 -5.63
N ALA A 49 -1.98 4.91 -5.16
CA ALA A 49 -1.69 3.56 -4.73
C ALA A 49 -1.08 2.72 -5.85
N GLU A 50 -1.70 2.70 -7.03
CA GLU A 50 -1.19 1.97 -8.20
C GLU A 50 0.20 2.48 -8.63
N ASN A 51 0.48 3.78 -8.50
CA ASN A 51 1.83 4.31 -8.76
C ASN A 51 2.88 3.72 -7.79
N PHE A 52 2.57 3.65 -6.50
CA PHE A 52 3.46 3.03 -5.52
C PHE A 52 3.67 1.54 -5.81
N LEU A 53 2.60 0.79 -6.10
CA LEU A 53 2.67 -0.64 -6.44
C LEU A 53 3.53 -0.87 -7.70
N GLY A 54 3.33 -0.09 -8.76
CA GLY A 54 4.13 -0.24 -9.99
C GLY A 54 5.62 0.03 -9.78
N ARG A 55 5.96 1.03 -8.95
CA ARG A 55 7.36 1.31 -8.59
C ARG A 55 7.97 0.19 -7.73
N LEU A 56 7.18 -0.39 -6.82
CA LEU A 56 7.58 -1.51 -5.98
C LEU A 56 7.85 -2.78 -6.81
N GLU A 57 6.95 -3.12 -7.74
CA GLU A 57 7.12 -4.26 -8.65
C GLU A 57 8.34 -4.08 -9.55
N ALA A 58 8.51 -2.89 -10.14
CA ALA A 58 9.69 -2.57 -10.93
C ALA A 58 10.98 -2.69 -10.09
N GLY A 59 11.01 -2.09 -8.89
CA GLY A 59 12.16 -2.19 -7.98
C GLY A 59 12.49 -3.62 -7.56
N SER A 60 11.50 -4.51 -7.50
CA SER A 60 11.73 -5.94 -7.25
C SER A 60 12.42 -6.65 -8.41
N LEU A 61 12.30 -6.16 -9.65
CA LEU A 61 12.88 -6.77 -10.85
C LEU A 61 14.32 -6.31 -11.13
N PHE A 62 14.73 -5.14 -10.61
CA PHE A 62 16.06 -4.58 -10.80
C PHE A 62 16.89 -4.71 -9.50
N THR A 63 17.76 -5.71 -9.40
CA THR A 63 18.45 -6.10 -8.15
C THR A 63 19.95 -5.76 -8.12
N GLU A 64 20.36 -4.61 -8.67
CA GLU A 64 21.74 -4.12 -8.60
C GLU A 64 21.83 -2.89 -7.67
N GLU A 65 21.97 -3.16 -6.36
CA GLU A 65 22.48 -2.26 -5.29
C GLU A 65 21.69 -0.98 -4.96
N SER A 66 20.89 -0.41 -5.87
CA SER A 66 20.13 0.83 -5.68
C SER A 66 18.75 0.63 -5.02
N CYS A 67 18.31 -0.61 -4.84
CA CYS A 67 16.95 -0.91 -4.37
C CYS A 67 16.77 -0.87 -2.86
N SER A 68 17.79 -1.12 -2.03
CA SER A 68 17.58 -1.22 -0.58
C SER A 68 17.15 0.11 0.04
N PHE A 69 17.76 1.23 -0.38
CA PHE A 69 17.41 2.55 0.13
C PHE A 69 16.08 3.07 -0.47
N SER A 70 15.92 2.99 -1.80
CA SER A 70 14.70 3.46 -2.46
C SER A 70 13.47 2.62 -2.14
N GLN A 71 13.61 1.33 -1.84
CA GLN A 71 12.50 0.48 -1.42
C GLN A 71 12.05 0.81 0.01
N GLN A 72 12.98 1.00 0.95
CA GLN A 72 12.64 1.38 2.33
C GLN A 72 11.88 2.72 2.37
N ASP A 73 12.34 3.72 1.61
CA ASP A 73 11.65 5.00 1.47
C ASP A 73 10.26 4.85 0.84
N LEU A 74 10.13 4.04 -0.21
CA LEU A 74 8.85 3.76 -0.85
C LEU A 74 7.85 3.08 0.11
N LEU A 75 8.31 2.14 0.93
CA LEU A 75 7.50 1.47 1.95
C LEU A 75 7.07 2.46 3.05
N ALA A 76 7.95 3.38 3.46
CA ALA A 76 7.61 4.43 4.41
C ALA A 76 6.53 5.38 3.83
N GLN A 77 6.65 5.77 2.56
CA GLN A 77 5.62 6.55 1.88
C GLN A 77 4.27 5.82 1.78
N LEU A 78 4.29 4.50 1.55
CA LEU A 78 3.09 3.64 1.58
C LEU A 78 2.41 3.61 2.95
N HIS A 79 3.18 3.58 4.05
CA HIS A 79 2.62 3.71 5.40
C HIS A 79 1.92 5.05 5.62
N VAL A 80 2.52 6.15 5.15
CA VAL A 80 1.89 7.47 5.19
C VAL A 80 0.60 7.49 4.36
N TRP A 81 0.61 6.90 3.17
CA TRP A 81 -0.60 6.77 2.35
C TRP A 81 -1.73 6.03 3.10
N LEU A 82 -1.41 4.93 3.79
CA LEU A 82 -2.39 4.15 4.55
C LEU A 82 -3.02 4.94 5.70
N ASP A 83 -2.23 5.78 6.37
CA ASP A 83 -2.73 6.69 7.40
C ASP A 83 -3.71 7.72 6.79
N GLN A 84 -3.33 8.34 5.67
CA GLN A 84 -4.19 9.29 4.97
C GLN A 84 -5.48 8.63 4.44
N ALA A 85 -5.40 7.39 3.95
CA ALA A 85 -6.56 6.63 3.52
C ALA A 85 -7.52 6.36 4.69
N GLN A 86 -7.00 5.99 5.86
CA GLN A 86 -7.80 5.79 7.08
C GLN A 86 -8.52 7.07 7.51
N LEU A 87 -7.83 8.22 7.46
CA LEU A 87 -8.42 9.53 7.76
C LEU A 87 -9.47 9.95 6.72
N ALA A 88 -9.23 9.65 5.44
CA ALA A 88 -10.19 9.91 4.38
C ALA A 88 -11.46 9.07 4.55
N LEU A 89 -11.33 7.78 4.87
CA LEU A 89 -12.47 6.88 5.11
C LEU A 89 -13.33 7.32 6.28
N SER A 90 -12.70 7.74 7.38
CA SER A 90 -13.45 8.25 8.54
C SER A 90 -14.15 9.58 8.23
N ARG A 91 -13.61 10.40 7.33
CA ARG A 91 -14.29 11.60 6.82
C ARG A 91 -15.49 11.25 5.93
N THR A 92 -15.34 10.32 4.98
CA THR A 92 -16.42 9.88 4.08
C THR A 92 -17.55 9.18 4.83
N ALA A 93 -17.24 8.44 5.91
CA ALA A 93 -18.23 7.79 6.75
C ALA A 93 -19.10 8.77 7.58
N ASN A 94 -18.66 10.04 7.71
CA ASN A 94 -19.34 11.07 8.49
C ASN A 94 -20.06 12.11 7.61
N THR A 95 -20.23 11.83 6.33
CA THR A 95 -20.99 12.62 5.34
C THR A 95 -22.12 11.79 4.77
#